data_AF-A0A4U7MRW5-F1
#
_entry.id   AF-A0A4U7MRW5-F1
#
_cell.length_a   1.000
_cell.length_b   1.000
_cell.length_c   1.000
_cell.angle_alpha   90.00
_cell.angle_beta   90.00
_cell.angle_gamma   90.00
#
_symmetry.space_group_name_H-M   'P 1'
#
loop_
_entity.id
_entity.type
_entity.pdbx_description
1 polymer ?
#
loop_
_entity_poly.entity_id
_entity_poly.type
_entity_poly.pdbx_seq_one_letter_code
_entity_poly.pdbx_strand_id
1 'polypeptide(L)'
;LSFDQIAQFCKMHPLEIKAIADGESHQGIKGLDPVQTGQLSREEISKAEADPNHKLKLADPKVRVPEAKRKGPRYTPVSKRQDRPNAIYWLVRNHPELKDAQVSRLVGTTKSTIEQIRNRTHWNSANLTPMDPVT
;
A
#
# COMPACT_ATOMS: atom_id res chain seq x y z
N LEU A 1 35.06 5.96 8.82
CA LEU A 1 34.05 4.89 8.64
C LEU A 1 34.61 3.86 7.67
N SER A 2 34.54 2.57 7.96
CA SER A 2 35.05 1.50 7.09
C SER A 2 34.00 0.99 6.10
N PHE A 3 34.45 0.36 5.00
CA PHE A 3 33.56 -0.26 4.03
C PHE A 3 32.73 -1.41 4.64
N ASP A 4 33.31 -2.16 5.58
CA ASP A 4 32.61 -3.25 6.27
C ASP A 4 31.47 -2.74 7.15
N GLN A 5 31.65 -1.59 7.81
CA GLN A 5 30.60 -0.95 8.62
C GLN A 5 29.42 -0.49 7.73
N ILE A 6 29.74 0.12 6.58
CA ILE A 6 28.72 0.58 5.62
C ILE A 6 27.99 -0.62 4.99
N ALA A 7 28.74 -1.65 4.59
CA ALA A 7 28.21 -2.90 4.05
C ALA A 7 27.25 -3.58 5.02
N GLN A 8 27.61 -3.67 6.30
CA GLN A 8 26.74 -4.21 7.33
C GLN A 8 25.46 -3.39 7.52
N PHE A 9 25.56 -2.05 7.48
CA PHE A 9 24.40 -1.17 7.62
C PHE A 9 23.45 -1.26 6.41
N CYS A 10 24.00 -1.25 5.20
CA CYS A 10 23.24 -1.33 3.94
C CYS A 10 22.83 -2.77 3.57
N LYS A 11 23.30 -3.79 4.33
CA LYS A 11 23.13 -5.22 4.02
C LYS A 11 23.63 -5.60 2.63
N MET A 12 24.75 -5.02 2.23
CA MET A 12 25.43 -5.25 0.95
C MET A 12 26.79 -5.89 1.19
N HIS A 13 27.40 -6.45 0.15
CA HIS A 13 28.76 -6.96 0.29
C HIS A 13 29.78 -5.80 0.26
N PRO A 14 30.88 -5.84 1.04
CA PRO A 14 31.90 -4.77 1.02
C PRO A 14 32.46 -4.45 -0.37
N LEU A 15 32.58 -5.46 -1.24
CA LEU A 15 32.99 -5.26 -2.64
C LEU A 15 32.00 -4.43 -3.45
N GLU A 16 30.69 -4.56 -3.20
CA GLU A 16 29.67 -3.75 -3.87
C GLU A 16 29.75 -2.31 -3.40
N ILE A 17 29.94 -2.07 -2.09
CA ILE A 17 30.15 -0.72 -1.55
C ILE A 17 31.41 -0.09 -2.13
N LYS A 18 32.49 -0.86 -2.29
CA LYS A 18 33.72 -0.39 -2.92
C LYS A 18 33.48 -0.03 -4.39
N ALA A 19 32.82 -0.89 -5.17
CA ALA A 19 32.50 -0.62 -6.57
C ALA A 19 31.57 0.60 -6.75
N ILE A 20 30.67 0.85 -5.79
CA ILE A 20 29.86 2.08 -5.73
C ILE A 20 30.77 3.27 -5.43
N ALA A 21 31.64 3.18 -4.41
CA ALA A 21 32.55 4.28 -4.05
C ALA A 21 33.53 4.66 -5.19
N ASP A 22 34.00 3.67 -5.94
CA ASP A 22 34.89 3.83 -7.09
C ASP A 22 34.15 4.29 -8.37
N GLY A 23 32.81 4.36 -8.34
CA GLY A 23 31.99 4.86 -9.45
C GLY A 23 31.70 3.83 -10.55
N GLU A 24 32.12 2.58 -10.40
CA GLU A 24 32.00 1.53 -11.42
C GLU A 24 30.60 0.89 -11.46
N SER A 25 29.86 0.91 -10.35
CA SER A 25 28.53 0.29 -10.22
C SER A 25 27.47 1.31 -9.81
N HIS A 26 26.81 1.94 -10.78
CA HIS A 26 25.86 3.02 -10.52
C HIS A 26 24.57 3.01 -11.35
N GLN A 27 24.15 1.88 -11.92
CA GLN A 27 22.84 1.82 -12.57
C GLN A 27 21.72 1.66 -11.53
N GLY A 28 21.30 2.77 -10.92
CA GLY A 28 20.02 2.88 -10.18
C GLY A 28 20.10 3.21 -8.68
N ILE A 29 21.30 3.32 -8.10
CA ILE A 29 21.46 3.72 -6.68
C ILE A 29 21.54 5.24 -6.59
N LYS A 30 20.59 5.86 -5.87
CA LYS A 30 20.61 7.29 -5.58
C LYS A 30 21.26 7.53 -4.22
N GLY A 31 22.37 8.24 -4.20
CA GLY A 31 23.01 8.68 -2.96
C GLY A 31 22.07 9.52 -2.11
N LEU A 32 21.96 9.18 -0.83
CA LEU A 32 21.11 9.87 0.13
C LEU A 32 21.84 9.98 1.47
N ASP A 33 21.74 11.14 2.11
CA ASP A 33 22.36 11.37 3.41
C ASP A 33 21.56 10.67 4.53
N PRO A 34 22.15 9.69 5.23
CA PRO A 34 21.45 8.94 6.29
C PRO A 34 21.15 9.79 7.53
N VAL A 35 21.81 10.95 7.70
CA VAL A 35 21.52 11.89 8.78
C VAL A 35 20.28 12.72 8.44
N GLN A 36 20.16 13.17 7.19
CA GLN A 36 19.00 13.94 6.74
C GLN A 36 17.70 13.13 6.73
N THR A 37 17.79 11.83 6.46
CA THR A 37 16.65 10.91 6.55
C THR A 37 16.30 10.50 7.97
N GLY A 38 17.11 10.87 8.95
CA GLY A 38 16.96 10.47 10.35
C GLY A 38 17.24 8.99 10.61
N GLN A 39 17.93 8.30 9.69
CA GLN A 39 18.34 6.89 9.86
C GLN A 39 19.56 6.76 10.78
N LEU A 40 20.47 7.74 10.77
CA LEU A 40 21.64 7.80 11.64
C LEU A 40 21.74 9.16 12.33
N SER A 41 22.33 9.18 13.53
CA SER A 41 22.73 10.42 14.20
C SER A 41 24.19 10.73 13.90
N ARG A 42 24.56 12.02 14.00
CA ARG A 42 25.95 12.45 13.83
C ARG A 42 26.88 11.89 14.91
N GLU A 43 26.33 11.67 16.10
CA GLU A 43 27.03 11.02 17.22
C GLU A 43 27.32 9.55 16.91
N GLU A 44 26.38 8.83 16.29
CA GLU A 44 26.55 7.43 15.90
C GLU A 44 27.64 7.28 14.84
N ILE A 45 27.70 8.20 13.87
CA ILE A 45 28.77 8.25 12.87
C ILE A 45 30.12 8.50 13.54
N SER A 46 30.20 9.45 14.47
CA SER A 46 31.46 9.75 15.18
C SER A 46 31.97 8.56 16.01
N LYS A 47 31.08 7.80 16.64
CA LYS A 47 31.44 6.53 17.34
C LYS A 47 31.96 5.48 16.36
N ALA A 48 31.30 5.33 15.21
CA ALA A 48 31.70 4.39 14.18
C ALA A 48 33.02 4.78 13.50
N GLU A 49 33.35 6.07 13.44
CA GLU A 49 34.65 6.57 12.98
C GLU A 49 35.78 6.29 13.98
N ALA A 50 35.49 6.36 15.28
CA ALA A 50 36.47 6.11 16.34
C ALA A 50 36.76 4.61 16.55
N ASP A 51 35.79 3.73 16.31
CA ASP A 51 35.94 2.28 16.46
C ASP A 51 35.53 1.54 15.18
N PRO A 52 36.48 0.94 14.44
CA PRO A 52 36.20 0.14 13.23
C PRO A 52 35.33 -1.10 13.48
N ASN A 53 35.26 -1.62 14.71
CA ASN A 53 34.43 -2.76 15.08
C ASN A 53 33.00 -2.35 15.49
N HIS A 54 32.75 -1.06 15.63
CA HIS A 54 31.42 -0.56 16.00
C HIS A 54 30.43 -0.79 14.87
N LYS A 55 29.24 -1.28 15.23
CA LYS A 55 28.17 -1.60 14.29
C LYS A 55 27.14 -0.48 14.31
N LEU A 56 26.99 0.22 13.19
CA LEU A 56 25.98 1.26 12.99
C LEU A 56 24.57 0.72 13.28
N LYS A 57 23.82 1.42 14.13
CA LYS A 57 22.42 1.11 14.42
C LYS A 57 21.50 2.17 13.86
N LEU A 58 20.36 1.74 13.32
CA LEU A 58 19.28 2.64 12.93
C LEU A 58 18.79 3.42 14.14
N ALA A 59 18.68 4.74 13.98
CA ALA A 59 18.08 5.60 14.99
C ALA A 59 16.60 5.28 15.17
N ASP A 60 16.11 5.41 16.40
CA ASP A 60 14.69 5.22 16.68
C ASP A 60 13.84 6.25 15.90
N PRO A 61 12.74 5.82 15.26
CA PRO A 61 11.89 6.73 14.51
C PRO A 61 11.31 7.80 15.44
N LYS A 62 11.67 9.08 15.22
CA LYS A 62 11.12 10.21 16.00
C LYS A 62 9.60 10.37 15.83
N VAL A 63 9.04 9.83 14.75
CA VAL A 63 7.61 9.90 14.44
C VAL A 63 7.04 8.48 14.38
N ARG A 64 6.25 8.11 15.37
CA ARG A 64 5.38 6.92 15.28
C ARG A 64 4.21 7.26 14.37
N VAL A 65 4.31 6.85 13.10
CA VAL A 65 3.14 6.87 12.21
C VAL A 65 2.17 5.82 12.73
N PRO A 66 0.94 6.18 13.16
CA PRO A 66 -0.04 5.19 13.57
C PRO A 66 -0.31 4.25 12.39
N GLU A 67 -0.25 2.93 12.61
CA GLU A 67 -0.68 1.99 11.58
C GLU A 67 -2.13 2.31 11.18
N ALA A 68 -2.35 2.52 9.88
CA ALA A 68 -3.69 2.72 9.36
C ALA A 68 -4.52 1.48 9.66
N LYS A 69 -5.44 1.57 10.64
CA LYS A 69 -6.33 0.47 11.00
C LYS A 69 -7.01 -0.05 9.73
N ARG A 70 -6.69 -1.27 9.32
CA ARG A 70 -7.40 -1.97 8.24
C ARG A 70 -8.87 -2.02 8.63
N LYS A 71 -9.71 -1.23 7.94
CA LYS A 71 -11.16 -1.28 8.13
C LYS A 71 -11.61 -2.68 7.71
N GLY A 72 -11.94 -3.52 8.69
CA GLY A 72 -12.48 -4.86 8.43
C GLY A 72 -13.78 -4.80 7.63
N PRO A 73 -14.23 -5.94 7.08
CA PRO A 73 -15.48 -6.01 6.34
C PRO A 73 -16.64 -5.53 7.23
N ARG A 74 -17.34 -4.47 6.81
CA ARG A 74 -18.54 -3.98 7.50
C ARG A 74 -19.67 -4.97 7.26
N TYR A 75 -20.22 -5.53 8.33
CA TYR A 75 -21.42 -6.38 8.25
C TYR A 75 -22.55 -5.60 7.57
N THR A 76 -23.10 -6.17 6.50
CA THR A 76 -24.31 -5.63 5.86
C THR A 76 -25.52 -6.39 6.40
N PRO A 77 -26.49 -5.70 7.05
CA PRO A 77 -27.74 -6.30 7.53
C PRO A 77 -28.49 -7.05 6.42
N VAL A 78 -29.16 -8.15 6.76
CA VAL A 78 -29.85 -9.02 5.79
C VAL A 78 -30.94 -8.27 5.01
N SER A 79 -31.67 -7.36 5.65
CA SER A 79 -32.66 -6.49 4.99
C SER A 79 -32.03 -5.73 3.82
N LYS A 80 -30.91 -5.05 4.07
CA LYS A 80 -30.17 -4.29 3.06
C LYS A 80 -29.47 -5.16 2.01
N ARG A 81 -29.46 -6.51 2.14
CA ARG A 81 -28.86 -7.40 1.14
C ARG A 81 -29.79 -7.64 -0.05
N GLN A 82 -31.11 -7.64 0.18
CA GLN A 82 -32.10 -7.81 -0.88
C GLN A 82 -32.18 -6.59 -1.81
N ASP A 83 -31.84 -5.40 -1.29
CA ASP A 83 -31.84 -4.16 -2.07
C ASP A 83 -30.57 -3.96 -2.90
N ARG A 84 -29.49 -4.71 -2.63
CA ARG A 84 -28.21 -4.54 -3.35
C ARG A 84 -28.32 -4.84 -4.84
N PRO A 85 -28.98 -5.93 -5.29
CA PRO A 85 -29.14 -6.21 -6.71
C PRO A 85 -29.92 -5.10 -7.43
N ASN A 86 -30.94 -4.53 -6.76
CA ASN A 86 -31.74 -3.41 -7.25
C ASN A 86 -30.90 -2.12 -7.40
N ALA A 87 -30.06 -1.84 -6.40
CA ALA A 87 -29.10 -0.74 -6.41
C ALA A 87 -28.04 -0.86 -7.52
N ILE A 88 -27.46 -2.05 -7.69
CA ILE A 88 -26.49 -2.30 -8.76
C ILE A 88 -27.15 -2.14 -10.12
N TYR A 89 -28.38 -2.63 -10.29
CA TYR A 89 -29.12 -2.49 -11.53
C TYR A 89 -29.41 -1.01 -11.88
N TRP A 90 -29.76 -0.19 -10.88
CA TRP A 90 -29.94 1.26 -11.06
C TRP A 90 -28.63 1.95 -11.46
N LEU A 91 -27.51 1.64 -10.79
CA LEU A 91 -26.20 2.24 -11.07
C LEU A 91 -25.70 1.89 -12.47
N VAL A 92 -25.78 0.62 -12.88
CA VAL A 92 -25.31 0.17 -14.19
C VAL A 92 -26.17 0.77 -15.32
N ARG A 93 -27.46 1.02 -15.07
CA ARG A 93 -28.39 1.59 -16.05
C ARG A 93 -28.26 3.11 -16.17
N ASN A 94 -28.15 3.83 -15.06
CA ASN A 94 -28.22 5.29 -15.02
C ASN A 94 -26.83 5.96 -15.02
N HIS A 95 -25.78 5.25 -14.59
CA HIS A 95 -24.42 5.77 -14.47
C HIS A 95 -23.38 4.85 -15.15
N PRO A 96 -23.40 4.72 -16.49
CA PRO A 96 -22.43 3.90 -17.22
C PRO A 96 -20.97 4.39 -17.08
N GLU A 97 -20.76 5.64 -16.63
CA GLU A 97 -19.46 6.22 -16.33
C GLU A 97 -18.77 5.63 -15.08
N LEU A 98 -19.54 4.98 -14.19
CA LEU A 98 -18.99 4.40 -12.97
C LEU A 98 -18.26 3.10 -13.26
N LYS A 99 -17.00 3.03 -12.81
CA LYS A 99 -16.21 1.79 -12.87
C LYS A 99 -16.74 0.78 -11.86
N ASP A 100 -16.61 -0.51 -12.16
CA ASP A 100 -17.03 -1.59 -11.26
C ASP A 100 -16.39 -1.50 -9.86
N ALA A 101 -15.17 -0.95 -9.78
CA ALA A 101 -14.50 -0.68 -8.51
C ALA A 101 -15.23 0.38 -7.65
N GLN A 102 -15.83 1.39 -8.28
CA GLN A 102 -16.62 2.42 -7.60
C GLN A 102 -17.97 1.85 -7.16
N VAL A 103 -18.65 1.09 -8.03
CA VAL A 103 -19.91 0.39 -7.70
C VAL A 103 -19.72 -0.60 -6.56
N SER A 104 -18.64 -1.39 -6.58
CA SER A 104 -18.28 -2.33 -5.51
C SER A 104 -18.07 -1.63 -4.17
N ARG A 105 -17.46 -0.43 -4.17
CA ARG A 105 -17.25 0.39 -2.97
C ARG A 105 -18.52 1.05 -2.45
N LEU A 106 -19.41 1.49 -3.34
CA LEU A 106 -20.68 2.15 -2.99
C LEU A 106 -21.69 1.15 -2.38
N VAL A 107 -21.89 0.02 -3.04
CA VAL A 107 -22.92 -0.97 -2.64
C VAL A 107 -22.35 -2.07 -1.72
N GLY A 108 -21.02 -2.25 -1.69
CA GLY A 108 -20.35 -3.30 -0.90
C GLY A 108 -20.53 -4.70 -1.48
N THR A 109 -20.47 -4.83 -2.80
CA THR A 109 -20.66 -6.09 -3.53
C THR A 109 -19.37 -6.54 -4.24
N THR A 110 -19.35 -7.75 -4.80
CA THR A 110 -18.23 -8.24 -5.62
C THR A 110 -18.39 -7.85 -7.09
N LYS A 111 -17.26 -7.77 -7.81
CA LYS A 111 -17.27 -7.51 -9.26
C LYS A 111 -18.06 -8.57 -10.04
N SER A 112 -17.98 -9.84 -9.61
CA SER A 112 -18.74 -10.93 -10.22
C SER A 112 -20.26 -10.71 -10.14
N THR A 113 -20.78 -10.21 -9.02
CA THR A 113 -22.21 -9.91 -8.88
C THR A 113 -22.62 -8.73 -9.76
N ILE A 114 -21.76 -7.72 -9.92
CA ILE A 114 -22.02 -6.59 -10.83
C ILE A 114 -22.14 -7.08 -12.27
N GLU A 115 -21.22 -7.93 -12.70
CA GLU A 115 -21.22 -8.51 -14.04
C GLU A 115 -22.45 -9.39 -14.29
N GLN A 116 -22.84 -10.23 -13.32
CA GLN A 116 -24.05 -11.05 -13.42
C GLN A 116 -25.32 -10.20 -13.58
N ILE A 117 -25.40 -9.04 -12.92
CA ILE A 117 -26.55 -8.14 -13.03
C ILE A 117 -26.53 -7.42 -14.39
N ARG A 118 -25.35 -6.99 -14.87
CA ARG A 118 -25.18 -6.39 -16.20
C ARG A 118 -25.60 -7.37 -17.31
N ASN A 119 -25.20 -8.63 -17.18
CA ASN A 119 -25.49 -9.69 -18.14
C ASN A 119 -26.85 -10.37 -17.91
N ARG A 120 -27.64 -9.94 -16.92
CA ARG A 120 -28.92 -10.55 -16.51
C ARG A 120 -28.83 -12.05 -16.15
N THR A 121 -27.66 -12.54 -15.77
CA THR A 121 -27.41 -13.93 -15.34
C THR A 121 -27.54 -14.12 -13.83
N HIS A 122 -27.81 -13.07 -13.07
CA HIS A 122 -28.13 -13.17 -11.65
C HIS A 122 -29.42 -13.97 -11.43
N TRP A 123 -29.47 -14.85 -10.43
CA TRP A 123 -30.61 -15.75 -10.17
C TRP A 123 -31.97 -15.02 -10.02
N ASN A 124 -31.95 -13.77 -9.52
CA ASN A 124 -33.14 -12.93 -9.35
C ASN A 124 -33.30 -11.87 -10.46
N SER A 125 -32.70 -12.05 -11.63
CA SER A 125 -32.68 -11.04 -12.70
C SER A 125 -34.07 -10.63 -13.19
N ALA A 126 -35.04 -11.55 -13.15
CA ALA A 126 -36.42 -11.31 -13.57
C ALA A 126 -37.19 -10.34 -12.66
N ASN A 127 -36.84 -10.24 -11.37
CA ASN A 127 -37.55 -9.40 -10.40
C ASN A 127 -36.76 -8.14 -9.99
N LEU A 128 -35.69 -7.80 -10.71
CA LEU A 128 -34.89 -6.62 -10.39
C LEU A 128 -35.69 -5.34 -10.65
N THR A 129 -35.80 -4.50 -9.63
CA THR A 129 -36.38 -3.16 -9.75
C THR A 129 -35.28 -2.13 -9.50
N PRO A 130 -35.07 -1.16 -10.40
CA PRO A 130 -34.02 -0.18 -10.22
C PRO A 130 -34.35 0.73 -9.03
N MET A 131 -33.50 0.73 -8.00
CA MET A 131 -33.64 1.52 -6.78
C MET A 131 -32.35 2.32 -6.51
N ASP A 132 -32.46 3.59 -6.15
CA ASP A 132 -31.29 4.44 -5.86
C ASP A 132 -30.64 4.03 -4.52
N PRO A 133 -29.33 3.67 -4.49
CA PRO A 133 -28.63 3.30 -3.27
C PRO A 133 -28.30 4.45 -2.31
N VAL A 134 -28.56 5.71 -2.68
CA VAL A 134 -28.11 6.92 -1.95
C VAL A 134 -29.26 7.65 -1.22
N THR A 135 -30.38 6.97 -1.00
CA THR A 135 -31.50 7.48 -0.16
C THR A 135 -31.40 7.08 1.31
#